data_AF-A0A372JM66-F1
#
_entry.id   AF-A0A372JM66-F1
#
_cell.length_a   1.000
_cell.length_b   1.000
_cell.length_c   1.000
_cell.angle_alpha   90.00
_cell.angle_beta   90.00
_cell.angle_gamma   90.00
#
_symmetry.space_group_name_H-M   'P 1'
#
loop_
_entity.id
_entity.type
_entity.pdbx_description
1 polymer ?
#
loop_
_entity_poly.entity_id
_entity_poly.type
_entity_poly.pdbx_seq_one_letter_code
_entity_poly.pdbx_strand_id
1 'polypeptide(L)'
;MRDKVQASLGAAERTLISDIARSYERLAAMFGLRLRPGLGMGYDDRPAQVSATMRGFVLTALSLPPLGERRVRPGVLGASETTEWSPPALAIAATVLSLLEPDPRVTWDDGRLAAVRAEIRAV
;
A
#
# COMPACT_ATOMS: atom_id res chain seq x y z
N MET A 1 20.62 24.60 15.30
CA MET A 1 20.51 23.15 15.63
C MET A 1 19.18 22.58 15.13
N ARG A 2 18.05 23.22 15.42
CA ARG A 2 16.71 22.86 14.90
C ARG A 2 16.67 22.65 13.38
N ASP A 3 17.24 23.59 12.61
CA ASP A 3 17.19 23.55 11.14
C ASP A 3 17.98 22.38 10.54
N LYS A 4 19.15 22.05 11.13
CA LYS A 4 19.94 20.88 10.72
C LYS A 4 19.21 19.57 11.00
N VAL A 5 18.53 19.48 12.15
CA VAL A 5 17.71 18.31 12.50
C VAL A 5 16.52 18.19 11.56
N GLN A 6 15.81 19.29 11.28
CA GLN A 6 14.69 19.32 10.33
C GLN A 6 15.12 18.91 8.93
N ALA A 7 16.25 19.41 8.43
CA ALA A 7 16.77 19.06 7.12
C ALA A 7 17.16 17.57 7.04
N SER A 8 17.86 17.05 8.05
CA SER A 8 18.24 15.63 8.11
C SER A 8 17.02 14.71 8.21
N LEU A 9 16.04 15.07 9.04
CA LEU A 9 14.80 14.31 9.18
C LEU A 9 14.00 14.35 7.87
N GLY A 10 13.87 15.52 7.26
CA GLY A 10 13.18 15.66 5.97
C GLY A 10 13.85 14.90 4.83
N ALA A 11 15.17 14.69 4.87
CA ALA A 11 15.88 13.84 3.91
C ALA A 11 15.63 12.34 4.15
N ALA A 12 15.67 11.90 5.41
CA ALA A 12 15.37 10.52 5.79
C ALA A 12 13.91 10.15 5.47
N GLU A 13 12.98 11.06 5.76
CA GLU A 13 11.55 10.93 5.48
C GLU A 13 11.29 10.71 3.98
N ARG A 14 11.87 11.55 3.12
CA ARG A 14 11.76 11.41 1.66
C ARG A 14 12.34 10.10 1.14
N THR A 15 13.45 9.64 1.72
CA THR A 15 14.08 8.36 1.35
C THR A 15 13.15 7.20 1.69
N LEU A 16 12.63 7.17 2.92
CA LEU A 16 11.68 6.14 3.35
C LEU A 16 10.43 6.11 2.46
N ILE A 17 9.85 7.29 2.19
CA ILE A 17 8.67 7.43 1.32
C ILE A 17 8.97 6.90 -0.09
N SER A 18 10.13 7.23 -0.66
CA SER A 18 10.56 6.75 -1.98
C SER A 18 10.73 5.23 -2.03
N ASP A 19 11.32 4.63 -0.99
CA ASP A 19 11.51 3.18 -0.93
C ASP A 19 10.17 2.44 -0.77
N ILE A 20 9.24 2.98 0.02
CA ILE A 20 7.87 2.49 0.14
C ILE A 20 7.15 2.60 -1.22
N ALA A 21 7.29 3.74 -1.90
CA ALA A 21 6.72 3.97 -3.23
C ALA A 21 7.16 2.89 -4.22
N ARG A 22 8.48 2.67 -4.30
CA ARG A 22 9.10 1.69 -5.19
C ARG A 22 8.66 0.27 -4.88
N SER A 23 8.49 -0.05 -3.60
CA SER A 23 7.99 -1.35 -3.17
C SER A 23 6.54 -1.56 -3.60
N TYR A 24 5.68 -0.55 -3.42
CA TYR A 24 4.30 -0.60 -3.90
C TYR A 24 4.18 -0.65 -5.42
N GLU A 25 5.02 0.07 -6.14
CA GLU A 25 5.07 0.03 -7.60
C GLU A 25 5.45 -1.37 -8.10
N ARG A 26 6.47 -1.99 -7.50
CA ARG A 26 6.87 -3.38 -7.81
C ARG A 26 5.74 -4.36 -7.54
N LEU A 27 5.11 -4.28 -6.37
CA LEU A 27 3.99 -5.17 -6.02
C LEU A 27 2.80 -4.98 -6.97
N ALA A 28 2.44 -3.72 -7.28
CA ALA A 28 1.38 -3.44 -8.24
C ALA A 28 1.70 -4.03 -9.62
N ALA A 29 2.91 -3.80 -10.14
CA ALA A 29 3.35 -4.33 -11.42
C ALA A 29 3.36 -5.87 -11.44
N MET A 30 3.82 -6.52 -10.36
CA MET A 30 3.78 -7.98 -10.20
C MET A 30 2.35 -8.50 -10.36
N PHE A 31 1.37 -7.84 -9.72
CA PHE A 31 -0.05 -8.17 -9.82
C PHE A 31 -0.77 -7.59 -11.05
N GLY A 32 -0.04 -7.04 -12.03
CA GLY A 32 -0.64 -6.49 -13.25
C GLY A 32 -1.56 -5.28 -13.00
N LEU A 33 -1.29 -4.55 -11.92
CA LEU A 33 -1.97 -3.33 -11.55
C LEU A 33 -1.10 -2.12 -11.91
N ARG A 34 -1.75 -1.02 -12.27
CA ARG A 34 -1.14 0.29 -12.47
C ARG A 34 -1.91 1.35 -11.71
N LEU A 35 -1.28 2.49 -11.47
CA LEU A 35 -2.01 3.65 -10.94
C LEU A 35 -3.04 4.15 -11.97
N ARG A 36 -4.21 4.56 -11.45
CA ARG A 36 -5.24 5.19 -12.28
C ARG A 36 -4.72 6.51 -12.87
N PRO A 37 -4.79 6.69 -14.20
CA PRO A 37 -4.48 7.95 -14.86
C PRO A 37 -5.62 8.94 -14.59
N GLY A 38 -5.31 10.22 -14.44
CA GLY A 38 -6.32 11.26 -14.20
C GLY A 38 -6.55 11.66 -12.73
N LEU A 39 -5.85 11.03 -11.79
CA LEU A 39 -5.81 11.49 -10.39
C LEU A 39 -4.91 12.74 -10.17
N GLY A 40 -4.34 13.32 -11.23
CA GLY A 40 -3.56 14.56 -11.19
C GLY A 40 -2.21 14.49 -10.46
N MET A 41 -1.84 13.34 -9.89
CA MET A 41 -0.64 13.15 -9.07
C MET A 41 0.20 11.96 -9.55
N GLY A 42 1.52 12.03 -9.41
CA GLY A 42 2.48 10.97 -9.77
C GLY A 42 2.69 9.93 -8.66
N TYR A 43 3.58 8.96 -8.87
CA TYR A 43 3.97 7.99 -7.83
C TYR A 43 4.72 8.65 -6.66
N ASP A 44 5.23 9.88 -6.83
CA ASP A 44 6.04 10.56 -5.80
C ASP A 44 5.19 11.20 -4.67
N ASP A 45 3.95 11.61 -4.93
CA ASP A 45 3.12 12.34 -3.95
C ASP A 45 2.21 11.43 -3.08
N ARG A 46 1.84 10.26 -3.60
CA ARG A 46 0.92 9.31 -2.93
C ARG A 46 1.50 8.53 -1.75
N PRO A 47 2.77 8.08 -1.76
CA PRO A 47 3.32 7.27 -0.67
C PRO A 47 3.46 8.10 0.61
N ALA A 48 3.66 9.42 0.51
CA ALA A 48 3.64 10.33 1.64
C ALA A 48 2.25 10.38 2.30
N GLN A 49 1.18 10.49 1.49
CA GLN A 49 -0.19 10.46 1.97
C GLN A 49 -0.53 9.11 2.61
N VAL A 50 -0.22 7.99 1.94
CA VAL A 50 -0.45 6.65 2.48
C VAL A 50 0.32 6.46 3.79
N SER A 51 1.59 6.87 3.85
CA SER A 51 2.40 6.82 5.06
C SER A 51 1.81 7.68 6.20
N ALA A 52 1.37 8.90 5.90
CA ALA A 52 0.71 9.77 6.86
C ALA A 52 -0.61 9.17 7.37
N THR A 53 -1.43 8.59 6.47
CA THR A 53 -2.67 7.89 6.82
C THR A 53 -2.38 6.69 7.72
N MET A 54 -1.39 5.85 7.37
CA MET A 54 -0.97 4.72 8.20
C MET A 54 -0.54 5.17 9.60
N ARG A 55 0.32 6.20 9.69
CA ARG A 55 0.76 6.75 10.97
C ARG A 55 -0.41 7.31 11.78
N GLY A 56 -1.34 8.02 11.13
CA GLY A 56 -2.56 8.51 11.76
C GLY A 56 -3.39 7.36 12.35
N PHE A 57 -3.53 6.24 11.64
CA PHE A 57 -4.20 5.05 12.15
C PHE A 57 -3.46 4.39 13.31
N VAL A 58 -2.13 4.25 13.24
CA VAL A 58 -1.33 3.69 14.33
C VAL A 58 -1.46 4.53 15.59
N LEU A 59 -1.33 5.86 15.47
CA LEU A 59 -1.48 6.79 16.58
C LEU A 59 -2.88 6.75 17.18
N THR A 60 -3.91 6.72 16.33
CA THR A 60 -5.31 6.66 16.78
C THR A 60 -5.62 5.33 17.47
N ALA A 61 -5.06 4.21 17.00
CA ALA A 61 -5.27 2.89 17.61
C ALA A 61 -4.66 2.79 19.02
N LEU A 62 -3.59 3.53 19.33
CA LEU A 62 -3.03 3.62 20.68
C LEU A 62 -3.99 4.31 21.67
N SER A 63 -4.78 5.29 21.20
CA SER A 63 -5.74 6.02 22.03
C SER A 63 -7.16 5.43 21.97
N LEU A 64 -7.47 4.61 20.96
CA LEU A 64 -8.75 3.92 20.78
C LEU A 64 -8.50 2.43 20.47
N PRO A 65 -8.22 1.61 21.50
CA PRO A 65 -7.83 0.20 21.36
C PRO A 65 -8.76 -0.67 20.50
N PRO A 66 -10.10 -0.46 20.49
CA PRO A 66 -10.99 -1.22 19.61
C PRO A 66 -10.66 -1.12 18.11
N LEU A 67 -9.94 -0.07 17.66
CA LEU A 67 -9.45 0.01 16.29
C LEU A 67 -8.35 -1.02 16.00
N GLY A 68 -7.47 -1.31 16.95
CA GLY A 68 -6.41 -2.31 16.78
C GLY A 68 -6.87 -3.75 17.07
N GLU A 69 -7.85 -3.90 17.96
CA GLU A 69 -8.26 -5.21 18.50
C GLU A 69 -9.42 -5.85 17.76
N ARG A 70 -10.34 -5.05 17.19
CA ARG A 70 -11.48 -5.60 16.46
C ARG A 70 -10.97 -6.39 15.24
N ARG A 71 -11.56 -7.55 15.01
CA ARG A 71 -11.40 -8.32 13.77
C ARG A 71 -12.73 -8.31 13.02
N VAL A 72 -12.68 -7.98 11.74
CA VAL A 72 -13.80 -8.10 10.81
C VAL A 72 -13.47 -9.20 9.82
N ARG A 73 -14.47 -9.96 9.36
CA ARG A 73 -14.31 -11.00 8.33
C ARG A 73 -15.03 -10.63 7.03
N PRO A 74 -14.67 -9.54 6.33
CA PRO A 74 -15.27 -9.27 5.04
C PRO A 74 -14.72 -10.26 4.00
N GLY A 75 -15.53 -10.62 3.02
CA GLY A 75 -15.02 -11.02 1.71
C GLY A 75 -14.41 -9.79 1.05
N VAL A 76 -13.21 -9.41 1.50
CA VAL A 76 -12.51 -8.25 0.96
C VAL A 76 -12.06 -8.61 -0.46
N LEU A 77 -12.03 -7.62 -1.36
CA LEU A 77 -11.37 -7.77 -2.67
C LEU A 77 -12.01 -8.79 -3.62
N GLY A 78 -13.29 -9.15 -3.42
CA GLY A 78 -13.94 -10.19 -4.22
C GLY A 78 -13.36 -11.59 -3.99
N ALA A 79 -12.57 -11.76 -2.93
CA ALA A 79 -12.10 -13.08 -2.50
C ALA A 79 -13.28 -13.92 -2.01
N SER A 80 -13.31 -15.18 -2.44
CA SER A 80 -14.28 -16.18 -1.98
C SER A 80 -14.07 -16.56 -0.51
N GLU A 81 -12.85 -16.38 0.00
CA GLU A 81 -12.50 -16.70 1.39
C GLU A 81 -12.58 -15.46 2.28
N THR A 82 -13.28 -15.60 3.41
CA THR A 82 -13.32 -14.57 4.45
C THR A 82 -12.09 -14.73 5.36
N THR A 83 -11.26 -13.69 5.42
CA THR A 83 -10.10 -13.62 6.34
C THR A 83 -10.34 -12.56 7.41
N GLU A 84 -9.66 -12.67 8.56
CA GLU A 84 -9.72 -11.67 9.61
C GLU A 84 -8.86 -10.43 9.28
N TRP A 85 -9.49 -9.26 9.30
CA TRP A 85 -8.84 -7.96 9.11
C TRP A 85 -9.03 -7.10 10.35
N SER A 86 -8.02 -6.31 10.72
CA SER A 86 -8.24 -5.18 11.60
C SER A 86 -8.88 -4.01 10.82
N PRO A 87 -9.69 -3.15 11.45
CA PRO A 87 -10.25 -1.97 10.78
C PRO A 87 -9.20 -1.07 10.10
N PRO A 88 -8.02 -0.79 10.71
CA PRO A 88 -6.94 -0.06 10.04
C PRO A 88 -6.40 -0.77 8.80
N ALA A 89 -6.19 -2.10 8.87
CA ALA A 89 -5.71 -2.86 7.72
C ALA A 89 -6.71 -2.80 6.56
N LEU A 90 -8.00 -2.88 6.85
CA LEU A 90 -9.06 -2.75 5.86
C LEU A 90 -9.10 -1.35 5.23
N ALA A 91 -9.00 -0.29 6.05
CA ALA A 91 -9.00 1.09 5.57
C ALA A 91 -7.78 1.40 4.68
N ILE A 92 -6.60 0.91 5.07
CA ILE A 92 -5.37 1.01 4.28
C ILE A 92 -5.53 0.27 2.96
N ALA A 93 -5.99 -0.98 2.98
CA ALA A 93 -6.21 -1.77 1.78
C ALA A 93 -7.19 -1.05 0.83
N ALA A 94 -8.34 -0.60 1.33
CA ALA A 94 -9.32 0.14 0.54
C ALA A 94 -8.74 1.42 -0.09
N THR A 95 -7.93 2.17 0.67
CA THR A 95 -7.25 3.37 0.18
C THR A 95 -6.29 3.04 -0.96
N VAL A 96 -5.39 2.07 -0.77
CA VAL A 96 -4.42 1.67 -1.79
C VAL A 96 -5.11 1.17 -3.06
N LEU A 97 -6.14 0.35 -2.91
CA LEU A 97 -6.88 -0.22 -4.04
C LEU A 97 -7.69 0.82 -4.82
N SER A 98 -8.18 1.87 -4.15
CA SER A 98 -8.86 2.97 -4.85
C SER A 98 -7.95 3.67 -5.86
N LEU A 99 -6.63 3.65 -5.63
CA LEU A 99 -5.61 4.29 -6.46
C LEU A 99 -5.16 3.42 -7.64
N LEU A 100 -5.44 2.12 -7.59
CA LEU A 100 -4.97 1.13 -8.55
C LEU A 100 -6.09 0.68 -9.48
N GLU A 101 -5.73 0.34 -10.71
CA GLU A 101 -6.59 -0.35 -11.68
C GLU A 101 -5.79 -1.41 -12.44
N PRO A 102 -6.46 -2.41 -13.05
CA PRO A 102 -5.78 -3.35 -13.94
C PRO A 102 -5.02 -2.64 -15.06
N ASP A 103 -3.79 -3.07 -15.32
CA ASP A 103 -3.02 -2.59 -16.45
C ASP A 103 -3.51 -3.29 -17.73
N PRO A 104 -4.12 -2.57 -18.70
CA PRO A 104 -4.60 -3.16 -19.93
C PRO A 104 -3.47 -3.70 -20.83
N ARG A 105 -2.21 -3.36 -20.53
CA ARG A 105 -1.02 -3.88 -21.22
C ARG A 105 -0.59 -5.24 -20.68
N VAL A 106 -1.12 -5.65 -19.54
CA VAL A 106 -0.77 -6.93 -18.90
C VAL A 106 -1.77 -8.00 -19.31
N THR A 107 -1.24 -9.09 -19.88
CA THR A 107 -1.99 -10.32 -20.14
C THR A 107 -1.58 -11.37 -19.11
N TRP A 108 -2.55 -12.07 -18.54
CA TRP A 108 -2.34 -13.19 -17.61
C TRP A 108 -2.25 -14.50 -18.39
N ASP A 109 -1.06 -14.79 -18.90
CA ASP A 109 -0.73 -16.09 -19.49
C ASP A 109 -0.03 -17.03 -18.48
N ASP A 110 0.14 -18.28 -18.86
CA ASP A 110 0.80 -19.29 -18.01
C ASP A 110 2.25 -18.90 -17.65
N GLY A 111 2.94 -18.20 -18.54
CA GLY A 111 4.31 -17.72 -18.32
C GLY A 111 4.38 -16.68 -17.21
N ARG A 112 3.49 -15.69 -17.23
CA ARG A 112 3.39 -14.66 -16.19
C ARG A 112 2.93 -15.25 -14.86
N LEU A 113 1.96 -16.17 -14.89
CA LEU A 113 1.52 -16.87 -13.67
C LEU A 113 2.67 -17.65 -13.03
N ALA A 114 3.51 -18.32 -13.82
CA ALA A 114 4.70 -19.00 -13.33
C ALA A 114 5.73 -18.02 -12.73
N ALA A 115 5.96 -16.89 -13.38
CA ALA A 115 6.87 -15.85 -12.89
C ALA A 115 6.43 -15.27 -11.54
N VAL A 116 5.15 -14.89 -11.41
CA VAL A 116 4.60 -14.36 -10.15
C VAL A 116 4.67 -15.40 -9.03
N ARG A 117 4.37 -16.68 -9.32
CA ARG A 117 4.49 -17.76 -8.33
C ARG A 117 5.93 -17.97 -7.86
N ALA A 118 6.90 -17.85 -8.77
CA ALA A 118 8.31 -17.96 -8.41
C ALA A 118 8.75 -16.78 -7.53
N GLU A 119 8.32 -15.56 -7.85
CA GLU A 119 8.63 -14.35 -7.08
C GLU A 119 8.04 -14.41 -5.67
N ILE A 120 6.78 -14.83 -5.52
CA ILE A 120 6.13 -15.01 -4.19
C ILE A 120 6.85 -16.06 -3.35
N ARG A 121 7.37 -17.14 -3.94
CA ARG A 121 8.12 -18.18 -3.21
C ARG A 121 9.51 -17.72 -2.76
N ALA A 122 10.04 -16.65 -3.36
CA ALA A 122 11.35 -16.10 -3.01
C ALA A 122 11.30 -15.08 -1.86
N VAL A 123 10.10 -14.70 -1.40
CA VAL A 123 9.82 -13.80 -0.28
C VAL A 123 9.45 -14.61 0.96
#